data_AF-A0A974VSQ7-F1
#
_entry.id   AF-A0A974VSQ7-F1
#
_cell.length_a   1.000
_cell.length_b   1.000
_cell.length_c   1.000
_cell.angle_alpha   90.00
_cell.angle_beta   90.00
_cell.angle_gamma   90.00
#
_symmetry.space_group_name_H-M   'P 1'
#
loop_
_entity.id
_entity.type
_entity.pdbx_description
1 polymer ?
#
loop_
_entity_poly.entity_id
_entity_poly.type
_entity_poly.pdbx_seq_one_letter_code
_entity_poly.pdbx_strand_id
1 'polypeptide(L)'
;MQKHKSKHPAPQLPTRVTADLRPAKSPAKRSPKTRDPLVDFDALPDSGYVRVDTLAALFACSKNTVWRRSKDGTLPAPVKLGPSSTAWRVGDIRAVLAKLAGAADGSEGGKP
;
A
#
# COMPACT_ATOMS: atom_id res chain seq x y z
N MET A 1 -62.71 2.45 -43.71
CA MET A 1 -62.41 2.69 -42.29
C MET A 1 -61.01 2.15 -41.97
N GLN A 2 -60.00 3.02 -41.86
CA GLN A 2 -58.63 2.60 -41.52
C GLN A 2 -58.40 2.69 -40.01
N LYS A 3 -57.81 1.64 -39.46
CA LYS A 3 -57.71 1.35 -38.03
C LYS A 3 -56.51 2.11 -37.45
N HIS A 4 -56.78 3.11 -36.63
CA HIS A 4 -55.76 3.82 -35.84
C HIS A 4 -55.20 2.85 -34.78
N LYS A 5 -53.98 2.33 -35.00
CA LYS A 5 -53.20 1.63 -33.99
C LYS A 5 -52.10 2.60 -33.50
N SER A 6 -52.49 3.59 -32.70
CA SER A 6 -51.53 4.43 -31.98
C SER A 6 -50.90 3.60 -30.87
N LYS A 7 -49.78 2.98 -31.19
CA LYS A 7 -48.92 2.28 -30.25
C LYS A 7 -47.97 3.31 -29.64
N HIS A 8 -48.19 3.74 -28.40
CA HIS A 8 -47.11 4.16 -27.49
C HIS A 8 -47.57 4.02 -26.03
N PRO A 9 -46.96 3.10 -25.24
CA PRO A 9 -47.20 3.01 -23.81
C PRO A 9 -46.50 4.14 -23.03
N ALA A 10 -47.10 4.49 -21.89
CA ALA A 10 -46.68 5.53 -20.97
C ALA A 10 -45.19 5.39 -20.53
N PRO A 11 -44.49 6.52 -20.29
CA PRO A 11 -43.15 6.50 -19.72
C PRO A 11 -43.17 6.36 -18.18
N GLN A 12 -42.03 5.87 -17.63
CA GLN A 12 -41.49 6.02 -16.25
C GLN A 12 -41.83 4.87 -15.26
N LEU A 13 -40.92 4.36 -14.40
CA LEU A 13 -39.71 4.90 -13.77
C LEU A 13 -38.47 3.97 -13.92
N PRO A 14 -37.23 4.50 -13.99
CA PRO A 14 -36.04 3.74 -13.66
C PRO A 14 -35.92 3.50 -12.14
N THR A 15 -35.71 2.24 -11.76
CA THR A 15 -35.33 1.82 -10.42
C THR A 15 -34.01 2.48 -10.01
N ARG A 16 -34.06 3.29 -8.96
CA ARG A 16 -32.90 3.84 -8.26
C ARG A 16 -32.13 2.68 -7.60
N VAL A 17 -30.90 2.40 -8.04
CA VAL A 17 -29.90 1.76 -7.18
C VAL A 17 -28.58 2.53 -7.30
N THR A 18 -28.28 3.21 -6.19
CA THR A 18 -26.99 3.80 -5.78
C THR A 18 -26.10 4.37 -6.88
N ALA A 19 -26.03 5.70 -6.87
CA ALA A 19 -24.87 6.45 -7.30
C ALA A 19 -23.57 5.69 -6.97
N ASP A 20 -22.88 5.20 -7.99
CA ASP A 20 -21.43 4.99 -7.94
C ASP A 20 -20.79 6.39 -7.87
N LEU A 21 -20.93 7.02 -6.70
CA LEU A 21 -19.96 7.99 -6.23
C LEU A 21 -18.69 7.20 -6.00
N ARG A 22 -17.99 6.87 -7.08
CA ARG A 22 -16.58 6.54 -7.02
C ARG A 22 -15.94 7.74 -6.34
N PRO A 23 -15.40 7.63 -5.12
CA PRO A 23 -14.68 8.74 -4.54
C PRO A 23 -13.55 9.05 -5.51
N ALA A 24 -13.62 10.22 -6.14
CA ALA A 24 -12.52 10.76 -6.91
C ALA A 24 -11.28 10.63 -6.03
N LYS A 25 -10.37 9.75 -6.45
CA LYS A 25 -9.04 9.65 -5.85
C LYS A 25 -8.41 11.00 -6.12
N SER A 26 -8.57 11.93 -5.18
CA SER A 26 -7.90 13.23 -5.22
C SER A 26 -6.44 12.95 -5.53
N PRO A 27 -5.87 13.47 -6.63
CA PRO A 27 -4.42 13.55 -6.73
C PRO A 27 -4.01 14.68 -5.78
N ALA A 28 -4.01 14.39 -4.49
CA ALA A 28 -3.57 15.31 -3.47
C ALA A 28 -2.09 15.62 -3.72
N LYS A 29 -1.86 16.84 -4.21
CA LYS A 29 -0.67 17.67 -4.06
C LYS A 29 0.65 16.98 -4.45
N ARG A 30 1.00 17.12 -5.73
CA ARG A 30 2.40 17.06 -6.14
C ARG A 30 3.14 18.26 -5.51
N SER A 31 4.21 17.96 -4.77
CA SER A 31 5.37 18.80 -4.35
C SER A 31 5.50 19.02 -2.83
N PRO A 32 6.72 19.15 -2.28
CA PRO A 32 8.01 19.34 -2.96
C PRO A 32 8.95 18.13 -2.85
N LYS A 33 10.06 18.22 -3.56
CA LYS A 33 11.07 17.17 -3.79
C LYS A 33 11.55 16.53 -2.48
N THR A 34 10.94 15.43 -2.09
CA THR A 34 11.49 14.55 -1.06
C THR A 34 12.84 14.07 -1.60
N ARG A 35 13.92 14.43 -0.90
CA ARG A 35 15.21 13.75 -1.04
C ARG A 35 14.96 12.25 -1.09
N ASP A 36 15.72 11.55 -1.91
CA ASP A 36 15.48 10.15 -2.15
C ASP A 36 15.39 9.41 -0.80
N PRO A 37 14.25 8.78 -0.46
CA PRO A 37 14.01 8.23 0.87
C PRO A 37 14.98 7.10 1.21
N LEU A 38 15.72 6.57 0.23
CA LEU A 38 16.79 5.60 0.41
C LEU A 38 18.08 6.28 0.89
N VAL A 39 18.36 7.50 0.41
CA VAL A 39 19.56 8.27 0.81
C VAL A 39 19.46 8.73 2.25
N ASP A 40 18.30 9.22 2.67
CA ASP A 40 18.12 9.64 4.06
C ASP A 40 18.10 8.43 5.02
N PHE A 41 17.67 7.23 4.57
CA PHE A 41 17.57 6.03 5.42
C PHE A 41 18.89 5.63 6.10
N ASP A 42 20.01 5.77 5.41
CA ASP A 42 21.33 5.44 5.97
C ASP A 42 21.76 6.44 7.08
N ALA A 43 21.31 7.69 6.98
CA ALA A 43 21.58 8.73 7.96
C ALA A 43 20.62 8.70 9.17
N LEU A 44 19.55 7.90 9.14
CA LEU A 44 18.61 7.79 10.27
C LEU A 44 19.19 6.91 11.40
N PRO A 45 19.03 7.33 12.68
CA PRO A 45 19.38 6.49 13.82
C PRO A 45 18.44 5.28 13.92
N ASP A 46 18.87 4.19 14.56
CA ASP A 46 18.08 2.96 14.73
C ASP A 46 16.73 3.18 15.43
N SER A 47 16.65 4.21 16.28
CA SER A 47 15.41 4.63 16.97
C SER A 47 14.43 5.40 16.07
N GLY A 48 14.82 5.72 14.84
CA GLY A 48 13.97 6.37 13.85
C GLY A 48 12.84 5.47 13.35
N TYR A 49 11.80 6.09 12.80
CA TYR A 49 10.66 5.39 12.22
C TYR A 49 10.49 5.72 10.74
N VAL A 50 10.25 4.70 9.93
CA VAL A 50 10.07 4.79 8.47
C VAL A 50 8.69 4.31 8.05
N ARG A 51 8.20 4.92 6.97
CA ARG A 51 6.86 4.65 6.42
C ARG A 51 6.90 3.55 5.37
N VAL A 52 5.72 3.03 5.04
CA VAL A 52 5.57 1.97 4.02
C VAL A 52 6.11 2.39 2.65
N ASP A 53 6.05 3.68 2.29
CA ASP A 53 6.61 4.19 1.04
C ASP A 53 8.14 4.05 1.00
N THR A 54 8.83 4.34 2.10
CA THR A 54 10.28 4.13 2.24
C THR A 54 10.62 2.63 2.19
N LEU A 55 9.88 1.78 2.88
CA LEU A 55 10.09 0.32 2.81
C LEU A 55 9.87 -0.22 1.40
N ALA A 56 8.82 0.25 0.72
CA ALA A 56 8.52 -0.15 -0.65
C ALA A 56 9.69 0.19 -1.58
N ALA A 57 10.27 1.38 -1.44
CA ALA A 57 11.46 1.77 -2.17
C ALA A 57 12.68 0.90 -1.78
N LEU A 58 12.95 0.69 -0.48
CA LEU A 58 14.10 -0.08 0.02
C LEU A 58 14.09 -1.53 -0.46
N PHE A 59 12.92 -2.17 -0.45
CA PHE A 59 12.75 -3.57 -0.88
C PHE A 59 12.41 -3.69 -2.38
N ALA A 60 12.49 -2.60 -3.14
CA ALA A 60 12.13 -2.52 -4.57
C ALA A 60 10.78 -3.20 -4.88
N CYS A 61 9.78 -3.02 -4.02
CA CYS A 61 8.51 -3.72 -4.09
C CYS A 61 7.31 -2.79 -3.86
N SER A 62 6.11 -3.26 -4.19
CA SER A 62 4.90 -2.48 -3.96
C SER A 62 4.58 -2.39 -2.45
N LYS A 63 3.92 -1.30 -2.04
CA LYS A 63 3.41 -1.13 -0.66
C LYS A 63 2.58 -2.32 -0.18
N ASN A 64 1.79 -2.93 -1.07
CA ASN A 64 0.97 -4.09 -0.75
C ASN A 64 1.82 -5.33 -0.43
N THR A 65 2.95 -5.49 -1.13
CA THR A 65 3.93 -6.55 -0.85
C THR A 65 4.55 -6.35 0.53
N VAL A 66 4.88 -5.10 0.91
CA VAL A 66 5.38 -4.78 2.26
C VAL A 66 4.38 -5.20 3.34
N TRP A 67 3.10 -4.83 3.20
CA TRP A 67 2.05 -5.24 4.13
C TRP A 67 1.89 -6.75 4.23
N ARG A 68 1.93 -7.45 3.10
CA ARG A 68 1.89 -8.92 3.07
C ARG A 68 3.07 -9.53 3.82
N ARG A 69 4.29 -9.06 3.55
CA ARG A 69 5.51 -9.54 4.23
C ARG A 69 5.52 -9.21 5.73
N SER A 70 4.95 -8.06 6.12
CA SER A 70 4.78 -7.69 7.53
C SER A 70 3.76 -8.59 8.24
N LYS A 71 2.68 -8.98 7.55
CA LYS A 71 1.71 -9.95 8.08
C LYS A 71 2.26 -11.37 8.13
N ASP A 72 3.10 -11.73 7.17
CA ASP A 72 3.78 -13.03 7.06
C ASP A 72 4.90 -13.22 8.10
N GLY A 73 5.35 -12.13 8.75
CA GLY A 73 6.45 -12.14 9.72
C GLY A 73 7.84 -12.07 9.10
N THR A 74 7.92 -11.95 7.77
CA THR A 74 9.18 -11.68 7.06
C THR A 74 9.73 -10.28 7.36
N LEU A 75 8.84 -9.29 7.54
CA LEU A 75 9.19 -7.94 7.96
C LEU A 75 8.80 -7.71 9.43
N PRO A 76 9.47 -6.78 10.14
CA PRO A 76 9.17 -6.53 11.53
C PRO A 76 7.74 -6.06 11.75
N ALA A 77 7.28 -6.23 12.98
CA ALA A 77 5.93 -5.88 13.36
C ALA A 77 5.66 -4.38 13.10
N PRO A 78 4.51 -4.05 12.50
CA PRO A 78 4.15 -2.66 12.26
C PRO A 78 3.87 -1.95 13.60
N VAL A 79 4.57 -0.85 13.86
CA VAL A 79 4.35 -0.02 15.06
C VAL A 79 3.31 1.06 14.74
N LYS A 80 2.20 1.09 15.48
CA LYS A 80 1.21 2.18 15.39
C LYS A 80 1.72 3.38 16.18
N LEU A 81 2.13 4.42 15.46
CA LEU A 81 2.51 5.72 16.03
C LEU A 81 1.30 6.62 16.31
N GLY A 82 0.15 6.32 15.69
CA GLY A 82 -1.07 7.11 15.86
C GLY A 82 -2.31 6.44 15.25
N PRO A 83 -3.46 7.14 15.26
CA PRO A 83 -4.74 6.58 14.83
C PRO A 83 -4.75 6.10 13.37
N SER A 84 -3.99 6.79 12.49
CA SER A 84 -3.89 6.47 11.05
C SER A 84 -2.46 6.26 10.58
N SER A 85 -1.51 6.10 11.52
CA SER A 85 -0.08 6.04 11.19
C SER A 85 0.59 4.80 11.70
N THR A 86 0.94 3.93 10.77
CA THR A 86 1.82 2.77 10.98
C THR A 86 3.22 3.06 10.44
N ALA A 87 4.24 2.72 11.21
CA ALA A 87 5.63 2.86 10.83
C ALA A 87 6.44 1.66 11.31
N TRP A 88 7.64 1.52 10.79
CA TRP A 88 8.60 0.50 11.20
C TRP A 88 9.83 1.17 11.74
N ARG A 89 10.47 0.56 12.75
CA ARG A 89 11.73 1.08 13.28
C ARG A 89 12.86 0.81 12.29
N VAL A 90 13.75 1.78 12.16
CA VAL A 90 14.92 1.67 11.26
C VAL A 90 15.82 0.52 11.68
N GLY A 91 16.10 0.36 12.98
CA GLY A 91 16.96 -0.72 13.47
C GLY A 91 16.45 -2.11 13.14
N ASP A 92 15.13 -2.34 13.28
CA ASP A 92 14.52 -3.62 12.92
C ASP A 92 14.62 -3.91 11.41
N ILE A 93 14.45 -2.88 10.57
CA ILE A 93 14.58 -3.01 9.12
C ILE A 93 16.04 -3.26 8.72
N ARG A 94 16.99 -2.57 9.35
CA ARG A 94 18.44 -2.83 9.16
C ARG A 94 18.81 -4.25 9.55
N ALA A 95 18.28 -4.77 10.65
CA ALA A 95 18.50 -6.15 11.07
C ALA A 95 17.96 -7.15 10.04
N VAL A 96 16.77 -6.91 9.46
CA VAL A 96 16.23 -7.75 8.38
C VAL A 96 17.06 -7.65 7.11
N LEU A 97 17.50 -6.45 6.71
CA LEU A 97 18.37 -6.28 5.55
C LEU A 97 19.72 -6.97 5.75
N ALA A 98 20.31 -6.86 6.94
CA ALA A 98 21.54 -7.57 7.29
C ALA A 98 21.34 -9.09 7.28
N LYS A 99 20.20 -9.59 7.78
CA LYS A 99 19.85 -11.00 7.70
C LYS A 99 19.67 -11.48 6.25
N LEU A 100 19.06 -10.67 5.39
CA LEU A 100 18.87 -10.99 3.97
C LEU A 100 20.19 -10.92 3.19
N ALA A 101 21.05 -9.95 3.49
CA ALA A 101 22.37 -9.82 2.90
C ALA A 101 23.33 -10.93 3.37
N GLY A 102 23.25 -11.29 4.66
CA GLY A 102 23.99 -12.42 5.24
C GLY A 102 23.47 -13.79 4.81
N ALA A 103 22.21 -13.88 4.35
CA ALA A 103 21.64 -15.11 3.80
C ALA A 103 22.02 -15.37 2.34
N ALA A 104 22.76 -14.46 1.69
CA ALA A 104 23.34 -14.71 0.37
C ALA A 104 24.61 -15.58 0.44
N ASP A 105 25.11 -15.88 1.64
CA ASP A 105 26.15 -16.89 1.89
C ASP A 105 25.52 -18.10 2.62
N GLY A 106 24.94 -19.02 1.83
CA GLY A 106 24.63 -20.42 2.18
C GLY A 106 23.83 -20.74 3.45
N SER A 107 22.57 -21.18 3.31
CA SER A 107 22.19 -22.53 3.75
C SER A 107 20.79 -22.94 3.28
N GLU A 108 20.78 -23.96 2.42
CA GLU A 108 19.76 -25.00 2.31
C GLU A 108 19.51 -25.62 3.70
N GLY A 109 18.25 -25.89 4.07
CA GLY A 109 17.94 -26.51 5.36
C GLY A 109 16.46 -26.52 5.77
N GLY A 110 15.75 -27.56 5.34
CA GLY A 110 14.80 -28.32 6.17
C GLY A 110 13.62 -27.59 6.80
N LYS A 111 12.45 -27.70 6.16
CA LYS A 111 11.15 -27.66 6.84
C LYS A 111 10.94 -29.02 7.54
N PRO A 112 10.37 -29.08 8.76
CA PRO A 112 10.09 -30.35 9.45
C PRO A 112 9.07 -31.21 8.71
#